data_AF-A0A558F2F4-F1
#
_entry.id   AF-A0A558F2F4-F1
#
_cell.length_a   1.000
_cell.length_b   1.000
_cell.length_c   1.000
_cell.angle_alpha   90.00
_cell.angle_beta   90.00
_cell.angle_gamma   90.00
#
_symmetry.space_group_name_H-M   'P 1'
#
loop_
_entity.id
_entity.type
_entity.pdbx_description
1 polymer ?
#
loop_
_entity_poly.entity_id
_entity_poly.type
_entity_poly.pdbx_seq_one_letter_code
_entity_poly.pdbx_strand_id
1 'polypeptide(L)'
;MHPVAKKYFELHPEKQKKVQIDLCKKAYKLWLNYTSNNGITEYRETIAGTVQKIDFSLPYDAIEAVIHGKDELNINERYLEPAAALQDEDLKFSADMEMAYYSIYNLYQHHITGKLGDSWVIVNQALSALGEYDTIKHLEAAINSAA
;
A
#
# COMPACT_ATOMS: atom_id res chain seq x y z
N MET A 1 -8.72 4.23 -21.72
CA MET A 1 -8.66 4.70 -20.32
C MET A 1 -10.07 5.08 -19.87
N HIS A 2 -10.52 4.58 -18.71
CA HIS A 2 -11.87 4.86 -18.19
C HIS A 2 -12.03 6.36 -17.82
N PRO A 3 -13.20 7.01 -18.00
CA PRO A 3 -13.39 8.44 -17.72
C PRO A 3 -12.98 8.87 -16.30
N VAL A 4 -13.26 8.05 -15.28
CA VAL A 4 -12.88 8.32 -13.89
C VAL A 4 -11.36 8.30 -13.71
N ALA A 5 -10.64 7.40 -14.37
CA ALA A 5 -9.18 7.39 -14.35
C ALA A 5 -8.60 8.64 -15.03
N LYS A 6 -9.23 9.11 -16.13
CA LYS A 6 -8.85 10.39 -16.76
C LYS A 6 -8.97 11.57 -15.79
N LYS A 7 -10.09 11.64 -15.04
CA LYS A 7 -10.29 12.68 -14.02
C LYS A 7 -9.15 12.69 -12.99
N TYR A 8 -8.69 11.52 -12.54
CA TYR A 8 -7.56 11.41 -11.63
C TYR A 8 -6.27 12.03 -12.20
N PHE A 9 -5.92 11.72 -13.45
CA PHE A 9 -4.71 12.27 -14.08
C PHE A 9 -4.81 13.79 -14.35
N GLU A 10 -6.01 14.34 -14.47
CA GLU A 10 -6.27 15.78 -14.60
C GLU A 10 -6.14 16.54 -13.28
N LEU A 11 -6.06 15.85 -12.13
CA LEU A 11 -5.87 16.48 -10.83
C LEU A 11 -4.46 17.04 -10.66
N HIS A 12 -4.33 18.14 -9.91
CA HIS A 12 -3.04 18.63 -9.41
C HIS A 12 -2.34 17.55 -8.54
N PRO A 13 -1.00 17.44 -8.55
CA PRO A 13 -0.27 16.42 -7.78
C PRO A 13 -0.68 16.30 -6.30
N GLU A 14 -0.89 17.44 -5.62
CA GLU A 14 -1.40 17.45 -4.23
C GLU A 14 -2.77 16.77 -4.05
N LYS A 15 -3.67 16.93 -5.03
CA LYS A 15 -4.97 16.23 -5.00
C LYS A 15 -4.81 14.76 -5.36
N GLN A 16 -3.91 14.41 -6.29
CA GLN A 16 -3.58 13.00 -6.57
C GLN A 16 -3.04 12.30 -5.31
N LYS A 17 -2.13 12.94 -4.56
CA LYS A 17 -1.63 12.45 -3.28
C LYS A 17 -2.76 12.18 -2.29
N LYS A 18 -3.73 13.10 -2.15
CA LYS A 18 -4.91 12.88 -1.28
C LYS A 18 -5.74 11.67 -1.71
N VAL A 19 -5.99 11.51 -3.01
CA VAL A 19 -6.71 10.34 -3.55
C VAL A 19 -5.96 9.04 -3.22
N GLN A 20 -4.65 9.01 -3.45
CA GLN A 20 -3.82 7.84 -3.17
C GLN A 20 -3.83 7.50 -1.67
N ILE A 21 -3.68 8.49 -0.78
CA ILE A 21 -3.77 8.30 0.67
C ILE A 21 -5.13 7.73 1.07
N ASP A 22 -6.24 8.25 0.54
CA ASP A 22 -7.58 7.74 0.86
C ASP A 22 -7.75 6.27 0.44
N LEU A 23 -7.31 5.92 -0.77
CA LEU A 23 -7.35 4.53 -1.26
C LEU A 23 -6.45 3.61 -0.43
N CYS A 24 -5.23 4.03 -0.11
CA CYS A 24 -4.33 3.26 0.75
C CYS A 24 -4.86 3.11 2.18
N LYS A 25 -5.56 4.11 2.74
CA LYS A 25 -6.25 3.98 4.03
C LYS A 25 -7.37 2.93 3.97
N LYS A 26 -8.09 2.82 2.85
CA LYS A 26 -9.08 1.76 2.65
C LYS A 26 -8.42 0.39 2.51
N ALA A 27 -7.34 0.28 1.75
CA ALA A 27 -6.54 -0.95 1.64
C ALA A 27 -5.96 -1.37 3.01
N TYR A 28 -5.50 -0.42 3.82
CA TYR A 28 -5.02 -0.68 5.18
C TYR A 28 -6.09 -1.26 6.10
N LYS A 29 -7.37 -0.88 5.93
CA LYS A 29 -8.46 -1.52 6.69
C LYS A 29 -8.61 -2.99 6.35
N LEU A 30 -8.38 -3.38 5.09
CA LEU A 30 -8.37 -4.80 4.70
C LEU A 30 -7.20 -5.54 5.35
N TRP A 31 -6.02 -4.92 5.36
CA TRP A 31 -4.84 -5.44 6.06
C TRP A 31 -5.11 -5.66 7.56
N LEU A 32 -5.72 -4.69 8.25
CA LEU A 32 -6.10 -4.84 9.66
C LEU A 32 -7.08 -6.00 9.88
N ASN A 33 -8.07 -6.16 8.98
CA ASN A 33 -9.02 -7.26 9.07
C ASN A 33 -8.33 -8.61 8.83
N TYR A 34 -7.39 -8.69 7.89
CA TYR A 34 -6.62 -9.90 7.63
C TYR A 34 -5.78 -10.30 8.85
N THR A 35 -5.02 -9.36 9.40
CA THR A 35 -4.16 -9.60 10.57
C THR A 35 -4.96 -9.98 11.82
N SER A 36 -6.18 -9.46 11.98
CA SER A 36 -7.08 -9.80 13.09
C SER A 36 -7.76 -11.17 12.97
N ASN A 37 -7.86 -11.75 11.76
CA ASN A 37 -8.61 -12.99 11.49
C ASN A 37 -7.68 -14.21 11.22
N ASN A 38 -6.58 -14.33 11.97
CA ASN A 38 -5.51 -15.34 11.75
C ASN A 38 -4.68 -15.11 10.48
N GLY A 39 -4.41 -13.84 10.14
CA GLY A 39 -3.37 -13.52 9.17
C GLY A 39 -2.00 -14.07 9.58
N ILE A 40 -1.06 -14.16 8.65
CA ILE A 40 0.29 -14.63 8.93
C ILE A 40 0.92 -13.72 9.99
N THR A 41 1.44 -14.30 11.06
CA THR A 41 2.10 -13.57 12.16
C THR A 41 3.62 -13.69 12.12
N GLU A 42 4.11 -14.76 11.49
CA GLU A 42 5.53 -15.10 11.43
C GLU A 42 5.83 -15.77 10.09
N TYR A 43 7.06 -15.59 9.60
CA TYR A 43 7.58 -16.31 8.45
C TYR A 43 9.00 -16.78 8.75
N ARG A 44 9.47 -17.79 8.02
CA ARG A 44 10.83 -18.31 8.16
C ARG A 44 11.62 -17.97 6.91
N GLU A 45 12.75 -17.32 7.10
CA GLU A 45 13.68 -17.01 6.02
C GLU A 45 14.40 -18.28 5.59
N THR A 46 14.39 -18.59 4.30
CA THR A 46 15.04 -19.79 3.75
C THR A 46 16.56 -19.69 3.83
N ILE A 47 17.13 -18.48 3.63
CA ILE A 47 18.59 -18.27 3.63
C ILE A 47 19.17 -18.33 5.05
N ALA A 48 18.62 -17.57 5.98
CA ALA A 48 19.15 -17.46 7.33
C ALA A 48 18.56 -18.50 8.31
N GLY A 49 17.42 -19.11 7.96
CA GLY A 49 16.71 -20.08 8.81
C GLY A 49 16.01 -19.46 10.02
N THR A 50 16.06 -18.14 10.17
CA THR A 50 15.48 -17.36 11.25
C THR A 50 13.98 -17.20 11.10
N VAL A 51 13.27 -17.13 12.23
CA VAL A 51 11.83 -16.83 12.26
C VAL A 51 11.67 -15.35 12.54
N GLN A 52 11.01 -14.67 11.61
CA GLN A 52 10.70 -13.25 11.68
C GLN A 52 9.24 -13.05 12.04
N LYS A 53 8.96 -11.95 12.73
CA LYS A 53 7.59 -11.51 13.00
C LYS A 53 7.17 -10.47 11.99
N ILE A 54 5.93 -10.55 11.53
CA ILE A 54 5.38 -9.51 10.66
C ILE A 54 5.11 -8.25 11.49
N ASP A 55 5.66 -7.14 11.01
CA ASP A 55 5.36 -5.83 11.56
C ASP A 55 4.02 -5.32 11.01
N PHE A 56 2.94 -5.57 11.76
CA PHE A 56 1.60 -5.14 11.36
C PHE A 56 1.39 -3.62 11.42
N SER A 57 2.27 -2.88 12.11
CA SER A 57 2.21 -1.42 12.21
C SER A 57 2.84 -0.73 11.00
N LEU A 58 3.75 -1.42 10.30
CA LEU A 58 4.52 -0.85 9.20
C LEU A 58 3.67 -0.18 8.10
N PRO A 59 2.54 -0.77 7.62
CA PRO A 59 1.70 -0.07 6.65
C PRO A 59 1.04 1.20 7.18
N TYR A 60 0.71 1.27 8.48
CA TYR A 60 0.18 2.50 9.08
C TYR A 60 1.25 3.58 9.14
N ASP A 61 2.44 3.23 9.64
CA ASP A 61 3.57 4.14 9.76
C ASP A 61 3.95 4.72 8.40
N ALA A 62 3.92 3.90 7.34
CA ALA A 62 4.13 4.32 5.95
C ALA A 62 3.13 5.39 5.48
N ILE A 63 1.84 5.22 5.81
CA ILE A 63 0.80 6.21 5.48
C ILE A 63 1.04 7.50 6.26
N GLU A 64 1.35 7.41 7.55
CA GLU A 64 1.61 8.59 8.39
C GLU A 64 2.85 9.35 7.91
N ALA A 65 3.93 8.66 7.54
CA ALA A 65 5.11 9.29 6.96
C ALA A 65 4.76 10.10 5.70
N VAL A 66 3.92 9.56 4.82
CA VAL A 66 3.45 10.25 3.61
C VAL A 66 2.59 11.48 3.96
N ILE A 67 1.74 11.38 4.97
CA ILE A 67 0.91 12.50 5.45
C ILE A 67 1.79 13.63 6.01
N HIS A 68 2.76 13.29 6.85
CA HIS A 68 3.66 14.27 7.49
C HIS A 68 4.82 14.71 6.59
N GLY A 69 5.06 13.99 5.49
CA GLY A 69 6.14 14.27 4.53
C GLY A 69 7.54 13.93 5.03
N LYS A 70 7.67 13.01 6.01
CA LYS A 70 8.95 12.62 6.61
C LYS A 70 8.94 11.18 7.11
N ASP A 71 10.06 10.48 7.00
CA ASP A 71 10.29 9.17 7.62
C ASP A 71 10.98 9.36 8.98
N GLU A 72 10.24 9.22 10.07
CA GLU A 72 10.78 9.29 11.43
C GLU A 72 11.06 7.92 12.05
N LEU A 73 10.58 6.84 11.42
CA LEU A 73 10.56 5.49 11.98
C LEU A 73 11.39 4.50 11.16
N ASN A 74 12.29 5.02 10.30
CA ASN A 74 13.11 4.26 9.37
C ASN A 74 12.29 3.22 8.59
N ILE A 75 11.14 3.64 8.09
CA ILE A 75 10.16 2.80 7.39
C ILE A 75 10.82 2.11 6.19
N ASN A 76 11.70 2.81 5.47
CA ASN A 76 12.40 2.20 4.33
C ASN A 76 13.23 0.97 4.76
N GLU A 77 13.88 1.01 5.92
CA GLU A 77 14.66 -0.13 6.43
C GLU A 77 13.74 -1.28 6.87
N ARG A 78 12.64 -0.95 7.57
CA ARG A 78 11.65 -1.92 8.03
C ARG A 78 10.95 -2.68 6.90
N TYR A 79 10.86 -2.10 5.70
CA TYR A 79 10.32 -2.77 4.52
C TYR A 79 11.30 -3.72 3.83
N LEU A 80 12.61 -3.67 4.10
CA LEU A 80 13.60 -4.47 3.38
C LEU A 80 13.37 -5.98 3.60
N GLU A 81 13.25 -6.41 4.84
CA GLU A 81 13.12 -7.84 5.17
C GLU A 81 11.79 -8.43 4.66
N PRO A 82 10.61 -7.81 4.89
CA PRO A 82 9.37 -8.35 4.33
C PRO A 82 9.35 -8.34 2.79
N ALA A 83 9.98 -7.35 2.15
CA ALA A 83 10.06 -7.30 0.69
C ALA A 83 10.94 -8.43 0.13
N ALA A 84 12.09 -8.71 0.77
CA ALA A 84 12.93 -9.85 0.41
C ALA A 84 12.19 -11.17 0.62
N ALA A 85 11.50 -11.33 1.76
CA ALA A 85 10.74 -12.54 2.05
C ALA A 85 9.57 -12.80 1.08
N LEU A 86 8.90 -11.74 0.61
CA LEU A 86 7.88 -11.85 -0.44
C LEU A 86 8.48 -12.28 -1.78
N GLN A 87 9.64 -11.75 -2.14
CA GLN A 87 10.35 -12.08 -3.37
C GLN A 87 10.90 -13.51 -3.36
N ASP A 88 11.40 -13.97 -2.21
CA ASP A 88 11.98 -15.29 -2.01
C ASP A 88 10.93 -16.37 -1.72
N GLU A 89 9.64 -16.00 -1.73
CA GLU A 89 8.50 -16.86 -1.43
C GLU A 89 8.43 -17.41 0.02
N ASP A 90 9.26 -16.87 0.91
CA ASP A 90 9.27 -17.17 2.35
C ASP A 90 8.04 -16.62 3.09
N LEU A 91 7.48 -15.53 2.55
CA LEU A 91 6.25 -14.90 3.01
C LEU A 91 5.25 -14.87 1.86
N LYS A 92 4.01 -15.35 2.08
CA LYS A 92 2.95 -15.37 1.06
C LYS A 92 1.63 -14.84 1.60
N PHE A 93 1.26 -13.63 1.21
CA PHE A 93 -0.07 -13.10 1.48
C PHE A 93 -1.10 -13.68 0.50
N SER A 94 -2.39 -13.50 0.80
CA SER A 94 -3.40 -13.63 -0.26
C SER A 94 -3.19 -12.52 -1.30
N ALA A 95 -3.65 -12.73 -2.54
CA ALA A 95 -3.48 -11.76 -3.61
C ALA A 95 -3.97 -10.36 -3.23
N ASP A 96 -5.15 -10.25 -2.62
CA ASP A 96 -5.72 -8.96 -2.19
C ASP A 96 -4.85 -8.27 -1.14
N MET A 97 -4.26 -9.03 -0.23
CA MET A 97 -3.42 -8.48 0.84
C MET A 97 -2.04 -8.08 0.34
N GLU A 98 -1.50 -8.83 -0.61
CA GLU A 98 -0.27 -8.45 -1.31
C GLU A 98 -0.46 -7.13 -2.06
N MET A 99 -1.59 -6.96 -2.76
CA MET A 99 -1.94 -5.70 -3.42
C MET A 99 -2.14 -4.56 -2.42
N ALA A 100 -2.78 -4.82 -1.28
CA ALA A 100 -2.93 -3.83 -0.22
C ALA A 100 -1.56 -3.38 0.32
N TYR A 101 -0.70 -4.35 0.66
CA TYR A 101 0.64 -4.14 1.19
C TYR A 101 1.50 -3.34 0.22
N TYR A 102 1.55 -3.75 -1.05
CA TYR A 102 2.34 -3.05 -2.06
C TYR A 102 1.79 -1.67 -2.40
N SER A 103 0.48 -1.46 -2.40
CA SER A 103 -0.07 -0.13 -2.65
C SER A 103 0.44 0.89 -1.62
N ILE A 104 0.54 0.49 -0.36
CA ILE A 104 1.00 1.34 0.75
C ILE A 104 2.52 1.53 0.68
N TYR A 105 3.27 0.46 0.43
CA TYR A 105 4.71 0.54 0.20
C TYR A 105 5.05 1.49 -0.96
N ASN A 106 4.33 1.37 -2.08
CA ASN A 106 4.53 2.19 -3.27
C ASN A 106 4.10 3.65 -3.05
N LEU A 107 3.06 3.90 -2.23
CA LEU A 107 2.72 5.25 -1.77
C LEU A 107 3.91 5.89 -1.05
N TYR A 108 4.52 5.15 -0.14
CA TYR A 108 5.72 5.59 0.59
C TYR A 108 6.91 5.81 -0.35
N GLN A 109 7.19 4.87 -1.25
CA GLN A 109 8.30 4.98 -2.22
C GLN A 109 8.12 6.15 -3.18
N HIS A 110 6.90 6.52 -3.54
CA HIS A 110 6.65 7.66 -4.41
C HIS A 110 6.84 9.00 -3.68
N HIS A 111 6.25 9.16 -2.49
CA HIS A 111 6.18 10.46 -1.82
C HIS A 111 7.31 10.76 -0.85
N ILE A 112 8.00 9.74 -0.32
CA ILE A 112 9.05 9.92 0.69
C ILE A 112 10.43 9.67 0.10
N THR A 113 10.60 8.56 -0.62
CA THR A 113 11.92 8.21 -1.17
C THR A 113 12.14 8.73 -2.60
N GLY A 114 11.05 9.04 -3.32
CA GLY A 114 11.09 9.45 -4.73
C GLY A 114 11.52 8.35 -5.69
N LYS A 115 11.55 7.07 -5.25
CA LYS A 115 12.04 5.94 -6.06
C LYS A 115 10.99 5.40 -7.03
N LEU A 116 9.70 5.56 -6.72
CA LEU A 116 8.63 5.14 -7.63
C LEU A 116 8.26 6.26 -8.60
N GLY A 117 8.42 6.01 -9.90
CA GLY A 117 8.13 6.99 -10.96
C GLY A 117 6.64 7.07 -11.37
N ASP A 118 5.93 5.93 -11.39
CA ASP A 118 4.53 5.88 -11.82
C ASP A 118 3.57 5.81 -10.63
N SER A 119 2.89 6.93 -10.36
CA SER A 119 1.94 7.06 -9.26
C SER A 119 0.64 6.28 -9.50
N TRP A 120 0.35 5.88 -10.74
CA TRP A 120 -0.85 5.10 -11.07
C TRP A 120 -0.79 3.68 -10.49
N VAL A 121 0.41 3.12 -10.33
CA VAL A 121 0.61 1.80 -9.71
C VAL A 121 -0.01 1.74 -8.32
N ILE A 122 0.13 2.82 -7.53
CA ILE A 122 -0.44 2.93 -6.18
C ILE A 122 -1.95 2.78 -6.22
N VAL A 123 -2.60 3.55 -7.09
CA VAL A 123 -4.06 3.54 -7.27
C VAL A 123 -4.53 2.17 -7.74
N ASN A 124 -3.86 1.61 -8.76
CA ASN A 124 -4.24 0.33 -9.33
C ASN A 124 -4.17 -0.79 -8.28
N GLN A 125 -3.07 -0.90 -7.54
CA GLN A 125 -2.91 -1.91 -6.49
C GLN A 125 -3.92 -1.72 -5.35
N ALA A 126 -4.15 -0.49 -4.90
CA ALA A 126 -5.15 -0.24 -3.85
C ALA A 126 -6.57 -0.63 -4.31
N LEU A 127 -6.92 -0.38 -5.57
CA LEU A 127 -8.20 -0.79 -6.14
C LEU A 127 -8.29 -2.32 -6.33
N SER A 128 -7.22 -2.97 -6.78
CA SER A 128 -7.15 -4.43 -6.88
C SER A 128 -7.39 -5.09 -5.53
N ALA A 129 -6.80 -4.55 -4.46
CA ALA A 129 -7.03 -5.04 -3.10
C ALA A 129 -8.50 -4.93 -2.64
N LEU A 130 -9.22 -3.90 -3.11
CA LEU A 130 -10.63 -3.67 -2.76
C LEU A 130 -11.60 -4.57 -3.55
N GLY A 131 -11.11 -5.35 -4.50
CA GLY A 131 -11.89 -6.29 -5.30
C GLY A 131 -12.56 -5.68 -6.54
N GLU A 132 -12.95 -6.55 -7.48
CA GLU A 132 -13.34 -6.17 -8.84
C GLU A 132 -14.67 -5.41 -8.95
N TYR A 133 -15.61 -5.64 -8.02
CA TYR A 133 -17.00 -5.23 -8.20
C TYR A 133 -17.27 -3.72 -8.00
N ASP A 134 -16.34 -2.95 -7.44
CA ASP A 134 -16.57 -1.53 -7.12
C ASP A 134 -15.36 -0.60 -7.33
N THR A 135 -14.32 -1.05 -8.05
CA THR A 135 -13.06 -0.29 -8.27
C THR A 135 -13.30 1.14 -8.77
N ILE A 136 -14.18 1.32 -9.76
CA ILE A 136 -14.51 2.65 -10.31
C ILE A 136 -15.23 3.53 -9.28
N LYS A 137 -16.14 2.96 -8.47
CA LYS A 137 -16.85 3.72 -7.43
C LYS A 137 -15.92 4.17 -6.33
N HIS A 138 -14.97 3.31 -5.92
CA HIS A 138 -13.95 3.67 -4.94
C HIS A 138 -13.06 4.81 -5.44
N LEU A 139 -12.62 4.75 -6.70
CA LEU A 139 -11.81 5.80 -7.31
C LEU A 139 -12.59 7.11 -7.43
N GLU A 140 -13.83 7.07 -7.92
CA GLU A 140 -14.66 8.26 -8.07
C GLU A 140 -14.97 8.91 -6.71
N ALA A 141 -15.29 8.11 -5.69
CA ALA A 141 -15.50 8.61 -4.33
C ALA A 141 -14.23 9.28 -3.76
N ALA A 142 -13.06 8.67 -3.98
CA ALA A 142 -11.78 9.23 -3.53
C ALA A 142 -11.48 10.57 -4.23
N ILE A 143 -11.66 10.65 -5.56
CA ILE A 143 -11.51 11.89 -6.34
C ILE A 143 -12.43 12.98 -5.81
N ASN A 144 -13.71 12.67 -5.59
CA ASN A 144 -14.68 13.65 -5.09
C ASN A 144 -14.36 14.14 -3.68
N SER A 145 -13.74 13.30 -2.84
CA SER A 145 -13.30 13.69 -1.49
C SER A 145 -12.04 14.56 -1.47
N ALA A 146 -11.23 14.50 -2.53
CA ALA A 146 -9.99 15.27 -2.68
C ALA A 146 -10.19 16.62 -3.39
N ALA A 147 -11.36 16.82 -4.01
CA ALA A 147 -11.75 18.02 -4.75
C ALA A 147 -11.91 19.23 -3.82
#